data_AF-A0A935SMT5-F1
#
_entry.id   AF-A0A935SMT5-F1
#
_cell.length_a   1.000
_cell.length_b   1.000
_cell.length_c   1.000
_cell.angle_alpha   90.00
_cell.angle_beta   90.00
_cell.angle_gamma   90.00
#
_symmetry.space_group_name_H-M   'P 1'
#
loop_
_entity.id
_entity.type
_entity.pdbx_description
1 polymer ?
#
loop_
_entity_poly.entity_id
_entity_poly.type
_entity_poly.pdbx_seq_one_letter_code
_entity_poly.pdbx_strand_id
1 'polypeptide(L)'
;MIFEGYREIEYFELINQLKEFRRYNKKSNAHLAVELGLRASQTIVNAQNYNEQKVKDANLTKLMEYLGLDGFIVWKKGVKHYYINDNIK
;
A
#
# COMPACT_ATOMS: atom_id res chain seq x y z
N MET A 1 -7.00 9.86 -17.77
CA MET A 1 -7.77 8.76 -17.19
C MET A 1 -8.21 9.28 -15.85
N ILE A 2 -9.50 9.44 -15.68
CA ILE A 2 -10.11 9.94 -14.45
C ILE A 2 -10.87 8.76 -13.88
N PHE A 3 -10.60 8.42 -12.64
CA PHE A 3 -11.31 7.38 -11.90
C PHE A 3 -12.25 8.09 -10.93
N GLU A 4 -13.55 8.03 -11.19
CA GLU A 4 -14.53 8.73 -10.35
C GLU A 4 -14.43 8.26 -8.89
N GLY A 5 -14.31 9.21 -7.96
CA GLY A 5 -14.14 8.93 -6.53
C GLY A 5 -12.71 8.62 -6.08
N TYR A 6 -11.75 8.50 -7.01
CA TYR A 6 -10.35 8.24 -6.69
C TYR A 6 -9.47 9.45 -6.96
N ARG A 7 -8.58 9.74 -6.02
CA ARG A 7 -7.56 10.78 -6.15
C ARG A 7 -6.21 10.15 -6.43
N GLU A 8 -5.49 10.72 -7.38
CA GLU A 8 -4.10 10.39 -7.61
C GLU A 8 -3.24 10.93 -6.46
N ILE A 9 -2.37 10.09 -5.93
CA ILE A 9 -1.49 10.45 -4.82
C ILE A 9 -0.04 10.10 -5.13
N GLU A 10 0.85 10.79 -4.45
CA GLU A 10 2.27 10.47 -4.48
C GLU A 10 2.57 9.20 -3.67
N TYR A 11 3.67 8.52 -4.01
CA TYR A 11 4.08 7.30 -3.30
C TYR A 11 4.20 7.51 -1.78
N PHE A 12 4.77 8.63 -1.36
CA PHE A 12 4.95 8.91 0.07
C PHE A 12 3.61 9.07 0.80
N GLU A 13 2.58 9.60 0.14
CA GLU A 13 1.22 9.70 0.70
C GLU A 13 0.62 8.31 0.88
N LEU A 14 0.80 7.41 -0.09
CA LEU A 14 0.37 6.02 0.03
C LEU A 14 1.01 5.35 1.25
N ILE A 15 2.32 5.53 1.44
CA ILE A 15 3.03 4.95 2.58
C ILE A 15 2.59 5.55 3.91
N ASN A 16 2.23 6.85 3.94
CA ASN A 16 1.64 7.47 5.13
C ASN A 16 0.32 6.79 5.50
N GLN A 17 -0.58 6.58 4.54
CA GLN A 17 -1.85 5.89 4.77
C GLN A 17 -1.61 4.48 5.33
N LEU A 18 -0.76 3.68 4.67
CA LEU A 18 -0.43 2.33 5.11
C LEU A 18 0.16 2.28 6.54
N LYS A 19 0.89 3.32 6.96
CA LYS A 19 1.44 3.41 8.32
C LYS A 19 0.41 3.81 9.36
N GLU A 20 -0.49 4.74 9.05
CA GLU A 20 -1.58 5.09 9.96
C GLU A 20 -2.46 3.87 10.22
N PHE A 21 -2.89 3.15 9.18
CA PHE A 21 -3.64 1.89 9.34
C PHE A 21 -2.88 0.85 10.17
N ARG A 22 -1.54 0.75 10.01
CA ARG A 22 -0.71 -0.12 10.85
C ARG A 22 -0.69 0.30 12.32
N ARG A 23 -0.78 1.58 12.66
CA ARG A 23 -0.85 2.01 14.08
C ARG A 23 -2.08 1.43 14.79
N TYR A 24 -3.16 1.23 14.05
CA TYR A 24 -4.37 0.58 14.57
C TYR A 24 -4.26 -0.96 14.61
N ASN A 25 -3.32 -1.55 13.87
CA ASN A 25 -3.08 -2.99 13.82
C ASN A 25 -1.84 -3.39 14.66
N LYS A 26 -2.07 -3.92 15.87
CA LYS A 26 -1.00 -4.30 16.82
C LYS A 26 -0.23 -5.58 16.47
N LYS A 27 -0.46 -6.19 15.29
CA LYS A 27 0.22 -7.43 14.89
C LYS A 27 1.68 -7.19 14.53
N SER A 28 2.53 -8.20 14.79
CA SER A 28 3.95 -8.14 14.42
C SER A 28 4.13 -8.27 12.90
N ASN A 29 5.25 -7.77 12.37
CA ASN A 29 5.57 -7.90 10.94
C ASN A 29 5.68 -9.36 10.48
N ALA A 30 6.09 -10.27 11.37
CA ALA A 30 6.12 -11.70 11.08
C ALA A 30 4.71 -12.27 10.90
N HIS A 31 3.78 -11.89 11.78
CA HIS A 31 2.40 -12.32 11.70
C HIS A 31 1.72 -11.79 10.43
N LEU A 32 1.89 -10.50 10.13
CA LEU A 32 1.37 -9.88 8.92
C LEU A 32 1.95 -10.53 7.65
N ALA A 33 3.24 -10.86 7.64
CA ALA A 33 3.84 -11.53 6.50
C ALA A 33 3.21 -12.90 6.25
N VAL A 34 2.92 -13.68 7.30
CA VAL A 34 2.24 -14.97 7.17
C VAL A 34 0.83 -14.80 6.63
N GLU A 35 0.03 -13.89 7.19
CA GLU A 35 -1.35 -13.64 6.76
C GLU A 35 -1.43 -13.19 5.29
N LEU A 36 -0.47 -12.38 4.85
CA LEU A 36 -0.40 -11.88 3.47
C LEU A 36 0.27 -12.86 2.49
N GLY A 37 0.70 -14.04 2.96
CA GLY A 37 1.42 -15.03 2.17
C GLY A 37 2.76 -14.52 1.65
N LEU A 38 3.45 -13.68 2.41
CA LEU A 38 4.77 -13.12 2.11
C LEU A 38 5.86 -13.99 2.72
N ARG A 39 6.96 -14.18 1.97
CA ARG A 39 8.07 -15.06 2.36
C ARG A 39 8.88 -14.55 3.56
N ALA A 40 8.86 -13.24 3.82
CA ALA A 40 9.68 -12.63 4.86
C ALA A 40 8.98 -11.43 5.51
N SER A 41 9.14 -11.29 6.83
CA SER A 41 8.71 -10.10 7.58
C SER A 41 9.37 -8.82 7.07
N GLN A 42 10.58 -8.93 6.49
CA GLN A 42 11.29 -7.81 5.85
C GLN A 42 10.50 -7.21 4.69
N THR A 43 9.63 -7.97 4.02
CA THR A 43 8.75 -7.43 2.97
C THR A 43 7.77 -6.41 3.53
N ILE A 44 7.24 -6.61 4.74
CA ILE A 44 6.39 -5.63 5.43
C ILE A 44 7.18 -4.36 5.73
N VAL A 45 8.40 -4.49 6.25
CA VAL A 45 9.27 -3.34 6.55
C VAL A 45 9.60 -2.56 5.28
N ASN A 46 9.95 -3.26 4.19
CA ASN A 46 10.28 -2.65 2.91
C ASN A 46 9.08 -1.98 2.25
N ALA A 47 7.87 -2.53 2.41
CA ALA A 47 6.64 -1.92 1.93
C ALA A 47 6.32 -0.59 2.61
N GLN A 48 6.98 -0.29 3.73
CA GLN A 48 6.82 0.94 4.50
C GLN A 48 7.99 1.91 4.32
N ASN A 49 8.83 1.69 3.31
CA ASN A 49 9.91 2.60 2.98
C ASN A 49 9.35 3.87 2.29
N TYR A 50 9.65 5.04 2.85
CA TYR A 50 9.17 6.34 2.35
C TYR A 50 9.92 6.85 1.12
N ASN A 51 11.21 6.52 1.02
CA ASN A 51 12.08 7.15 0.03
C ASN A 51 11.84 6.55 -1.36
N GLU A 52 11.60 5.24 -1.40
CA GLU A 52 11.38 4.51 -2.64
C GLU A 52 10.61 3.22 -2.40
N GLN A 53 10.01 2.70 -3.47
CA GLN A 53 9.33 1.44 -3.42
C GLN A 53 10.32 0.26 -3.45
N LYS A 54 10.44 -0.44 -2.33
CA LYS A 54 11.34 -1.62 -2.17
C LYS A 54 10.67 -2.98 -2.32
N VAL A 55 9.39 -2.99 -2.68
CA VAL A 55 8.58 -4.21 -2.84
C VAL A 55 7.85 -4.20 -4.17
N LYS A 56 7.39 -5.36 -4.63
CA LYS A 56 6.57 -5.44 -5.84
C LYS A 56 5.20 -4.79 -5.62
N ASP A 57 4.60 -4.25 -6.68
CA ASP A 57 3.25 -3.66 -6.65
C ASP A 57 2.23 -4.61 -6.04
N ALA A 58 2.27 -5.89 -6.40
CA ALA A 58 1.39 -6.93 -5.84
C ALA A 58 1.47 -7.03 -4.30
N ASN A 59 2.63 -6.77 -3.70
CA ASN A 59 2.75 -6.77 -2.23
C ASN A 59 2.13 -5.52 -1.61
N LEU A 60 2.21 -4.36 -2.29
CA LEU A 60 1.51 -3.15 -1.86
C LEU A 60 0.00 -3.32 -1.99
N THR A 61 -0.49 -3.86 -3.10
CA THR A 61 -1.93 -4.13 -3.30
C THR A 61 -2.48 -5.05 -2.23
N LYS A 62 -1.77 -6.14 -1.89
CA LYS A 62 -2.14 -7.02 -0.77
C LYS A 62 -2.21 -6.30 0.58
N LEU A 63 -1.27 -5.38 0.82
CA LEU A 63 -1.28 -4.57 2.05
C LEU A 63 -2.44 -3.59 2.08
N MET A 64 -2.75 -2.95 0.95
CA MET A 64 -3.91 -2.05 0.83
C MET A 64 -5.20 -2.81 1.14
N GLU A 65 -5.41 -3.95 0.48
CA GLU A 65 -6.57 -4.82 0.69
C GLU A 65 -6.71 -5.27 2.15
N TYR A 66 -5.62 -5.78 2.76
CA TYR A 66 -5.63 -6.23 4.14
C TYR A 66 -5.91 -5.11 5.15
N LEU A 67 -5.48 -3.89 4.87
CA LEU A 67 -5.71 -2.73 5.71
C LEU A 67 -7.06 -2.04 5.42
N GLY A 68 -7.84 -2.53 4.45
CA GLY A 68 -9.09 -1.91 4.03
C GLY A 68 -8.90 -0.58 3.31
N LEU A 69 -7.70 -0.31 2.80
CA LEU A 69 -7.43 0.86 1.97
C LEU A 69 -7.86 0.56 0.54
N ASP A 70 -8.93 1.19 0.09
CA ASP A 70 -9.39 1.09 -1.29
C ASP A 70 -8.50 1.94 -2.20
N GLY A 71 -7.70 1.26 -3.02
CA GLY A 71 -6.73 1.89 -3.89
C GLY A 71 -6.07 0.92 -4.86
N PHE A 72 -5.44 1.46 -5.88
CA PHE A 72 -4.79 0.69 -6.92
C PHE A 72 -3.60 1.41 -7.53
N ILE A 73 -2.77 0.64 -8.24
CA ILE A 73 -1.55 1.11 -8.89
C ILE A 73 -1.73 0.97 -10.39
N VAL A 74 -1.48 2.05 -11.13
CA VAL A 74 -1.59 2.08 -12.60
C VAL A 74 -0.23 2.41 -13.21
N TRP A 75 0.15 1.66 -14.24
CA TRP A 75 1.28 2.00 -15.10
C TRP A 75 0.77 2.68 -16.36
N LYS A 76 1.22 3.90 -16.62
CA LYS A 76 0.87 4.68 -17.81
C LYS A 76 2.12 5.24 -18.45
N LYS A 77 2.39 4.86 -19.70
CA LYS A 77 3.59 5.28 -20.44
C LYS A 77 4.91 5.05 -19.68
N GLY A 78 5.00 3.93 -18.95
CA GLY A 78 6.18 3.59 -18.14
C GLY A 78 6.28 4.32 -16.80
N VAL A 79 5.35 5.21 -16.49
CA VAL A 79 5.27 5.91 -15.19
C VAL A 79 4.24 5.21 -14.32
N LYS A 80 4.55 5.10 -13.03
CA LYS A 80 3.67 4.51 -12.01
C LYS A 80 2.86 5.62 -11.33
N HIS A 81 1.56 5.37 -11.21
CA HIS A 81 0.59 6.26 -10.59
C HIS A 81 -0.14 5.49 -9.49
N TYR A 82 -0.41 6.14 -8.37
CA TYR A 82 -1.12 5.55 -7.23
C TYR A 82 -2.44 6.26 -7.04
N TYR A 83 -3.50 5.51 -6.79
CA TYR A 83 -4.84 6.05 -6.60
C TYR A 83 -5.43 5.49 -5.31
N ILE A 84 -6.09 6.34 -4.53
CA ILE A 84 -6.87 5.95 -3.36
C ILE A 84 -8.28 6.55 -3.45
N ASN A 85 -9.25 5.85 -2.87
CA ASN A 85 -10.63 6.33 -2.78
C ASN A 85 -10.77 7.21 -1.54
N ASP A 86 -11.01 8.51 -1.73
CA ASP A 86 -11.19 9.46 -0.61
C ASP A 86 -12.58 9.34 0.04
N ASN A 87 -13.49 8.52 -0.50
CA ASN A 87 -14.86 8.36 0.01
C ASN A 87 -15.00 7.29 1.11
N ILE A 88 -13.93 6.56 1.42
CA ILE A 88 -13.93 5.55 2.48
C ILE A 88 -13.25 6.17 3.71
N LYS A 89 -14.09 6.55 4.68
CA LYS A 89 -13.70 7.05 6.02
C LYS A 89 -14.03 6.03 7.09
#